data_AF-A0A8H3GDQ5-F1
#
_entry.id   AF-A0A8H3GDQ5-F1
#
_cell.length_a   1.000
_cell.length_b   1.000
_cell.length_c   1.000
_cell.angle_alpha   90.00
_cell.angle_beta   90.00
_cell.angle_gamma   90.00
#
_symmetry.space_group_name_H-M   'P 1'
#
loop_
_entity.id
_entity.type
_entity.pdbx_description
1 polymer ?
#
loop_
_entity_poly.entity_id
_entity_poly.type
_entity_poly.pdbx_seq_one_letter_code
_entity_poly.pdbx_strand_id
1 'polypeptide(L)'
;MDTIFSTCPPLPLISDSILKERVFTHRSFVVRPSNTFEDNPNDPIYDNESLEHLGDSVVNLCATSLIQSLYPLLHAGPASRMRALVVANSHLAHFTQYYKLHFQLRGNTSQQLTIQASVPIHANLFEAYVGALFQEQGLNIVSGFLSQILTPSVHLAYEMVRANYVEGFVASVEAQLVFSSTNVLGAASLPPAPLIAHPLPYTAESGCTGLLNQYFAQQRKNLDWEFSPPGGTSSAPIWEVRAVERPGRLLATATAGTKKTAKNIAARRALIQLGILQDSPIPHTGTEIA
;
A
#
# COMPACT_ATOMS: atom_id res chain seq x y z
N MET A 1 3.86 -18.81 17.60
CA MET A 1 4.00 -17.45 17.02
C MET A 1 4.34 -16.41 18.08
N ASP A 2 3.90 -16.59 19.34
CA ASP A 2 4.12 -15.59 20.41
C ASP A 2 5.59 -15.28 20.70
N THR A 3 6.51 -16.23 20.51
CA THR A 3 7.92 -16.04 20.87
C THR A 3 8.61 -14.90 20.11
N ILE A 4 8.40 -14.79 18.79
CA ILE A 4 9.05 -13.75 17.95
C ILE A 4 8.58 -12.35 18.36
N PHE A 5 7.29 -12.20 18.63
CA PHE A 5 6.69 -10.88 18.84
C PHE A 5 6.55 -10.49 20.33
N SER A 6 6.82 -11.41 21.26
CA SER A 6 6.72 -11.16 22.71
C SER A 6 7.68 -10.10 23.23
N THR A 7 8.81 -9.90 22.55
CA THR A 7 9.88 -8.97 22.96
C THR A 7 10.00 -7.76 22.05
N CYS A 8 9.01 -7.51 21.18
CA CYS A 8 9.05 -6.37 20.28
C CYS A 8 8.97 -5.05 21.05
N PRO A 9 9.90 -4.09 20.83
CA PRO A 9 9.83 -2.77 21.43
C PRO A 9 8.67 -1.95 20.85
N PRO A 10 8.31 -0.82 21.46
CA PRO A 10 7.40 0.14 20.87
C PRO A 10 7.89 0.62 19.50
N LEU A 11 6.93 0.88 18.59
CA LEU A 11 7.21 1.38 17.26
C LEU A 11 7.82 2.80 17.32
N PRO A 12 8.98 3.06 16.69
CA PRO A 12 9.51 4.42 16.57
C PRO A 12 8.52 5.37 15.89
N LEU A 13 8.43 6.60 16.39
CA LEU A 13 7.48 7.59 15.86
C LEU A 13 8.10 8.33 14.68
N ILE A 14 7.34 8.45 13.58
CA ILE A 14 7.65 9.38 12.48
C ILE A 14 6.98 10.71 12.83
N SER A 15 7.78 11.77 12.94
CA SER A 15 7.33 13.09 13.40
C SER A 15 6.73 13.93 12.27
N ASP A 16 7.28 13.83 11.07
CA ASP A 16 6.79 14.50 9.88
C ASP A 16 5.43 13.92 9.47
N SER A 17 4.40 14.76 9.53
CA SER A 17 3.03 14.38 9.21
C SER A 17 2.85 14.01 7.74
N ILE A 18 3.55 14.66 6.82
CA ILE A 18 3.49 14.38 5.38
C ILE A 18 4.16 13.04 5.10
N LEU A 19 5.33 12.81 5.69
CA LEU A 19 6.04 11.55 5.53
C LEU A 19 5.23 10.39 6.11
N LYS A 20 4.68 10.55 7.30
CA LYS A 20 3.76 9.60 7.93
C LYS A 20 2.54 9.34 7.05
N GLU A 21 1.94 10.39 6.51
CA GLU A 21 0.78 10.27 5.63
C GLU A 21 1.11 9.44 4.37
N ARG A 22 2.28 9.65 3.77
CA ARG A 22 2.75 8.88 2.61
C ARG A 22 2.92 7.40 2.92
N VAL A 23 3.57 7.05 4.04
CA VAL A 23 3.74 5.64 4.47
C VAL A 23 2.43 4.87 4.42
N PHE A 24 1.35 5.49 4.91
CA PHE A 24 0.04 4.87 5.02
C PHE A 24 -0.86 5.09 3.80
N THR A 25 -0.29 5.32 2.63
CA THR A 25 -1.04 5.51 1.38
C THR A 25 -0.58 4.54 0.31
N HIS A 26 -1.43 3.58 0.00
CA HIS A 26 -1.20 2.65 -1.10
C HIS A 26 -1.38 3.35 -2.45
N ARG A 27 -0.60 2.97 -3.46
CA ARG A 27 -0.67 3.51 -4.83
C ARG A 27 -2.06 3.55 -5.47
N SER A 28 -2.97 2.65 -5.07
CA SER A 28 -4.32 2.63 -5.62
C SER A 28 -5.23 3.76 -5.11
N PHE A 29 -4.79 4.49 -4.07
CA PHE A 29 -5.53 5.60 -3.48
C PHE A 29 -5.79 6.72 -4.50
N VAL A 30 -4.76 7.09 -5.28
CA VAL A 30 -4.85 8.07 -6.36
C VAL A 30 -4.52 7.37 -7.67
N VAL A 31 -5.33 7.59 -8.71
CA VAL A 31 -5.04 7.02 -10.03
C VAL A 31 -3.88 7.79 -10.65
N ARG A 32 -2.69 7.17 -10.72
CA ARG A 32 -1.55 7.68 -11.49
C ARG A 32 -1.49 7.06 -12.90
N PRO A 33 -0.92 7.77 -13.89
CA PRO A 33 -0.48 7.16 -15.14
C PRO A 33 0.51 6.04 -14.85
N SER A 34 0.33 4.87 -15.44
CA SER A 34 1.20 3.71 -15.25
C SER A 34 2.27 3.55 -16.34
N ASN A 35 2.30 4.47 -17.31
CA ASN A 35 3.16 4.41 -18.48
C ASN A 35 3.98 5.70 -18.64
N THR A 36 4.41 6.25 -17.52
CA THR A 36 5.31 7.41 -17.41
C THR A 36 6.59 6.95 -16.72
N PHE A 37 7.72 7.53 -17.15
CA PHE A 37 9.03 7.21 -16.56
C PHE A 37 9.19 7.87 -15.18
N GLU A 38 8.75 9.12 -15.05
CA GLU A 38 8.80 9.92 -13.83
C GLU A 38 7.49 10.72 -13.68
N ASP A 39 7.17 11.08 -12.44
CA ASP A 39 6.05 11.98 -12.13
C ASP A 39 6.40 13.43 -12.46
N ASN A 40 5.39 14.27 -12.67
CA ASN A 40 5.63 15.71 -12.85
C ASN A 40 6.24 16.29 -11.56
N PRO A 41 7.29 17.14 -11.63
CA PRO A 41 7.89 17.74 -10.43
C PRO A 41 6.92 18.56 -9.58
N ASN A 42 5.82 19.05 -10.18
CA ASN A 42 4.78 19.79 -9.47
C ASN A 42 3.68 18.89 -8.91
N ASP A 43 3.67 17.60 -9.28
CA ASP A 43 2.76 16.63 -8.70
C ASP A 43 3.36 16.14 -7.37
N PRO A 44 2.60 16.17 -6.29
CA PRO A 44 3.03 15.63 -5.02
C PRO A 44 3.14 14.10 -5.06
N ILE A 45 4.10 13.61 -4.27
CA ILE A 45 4.29 12.19 -4.05
C ILE A 45 3.41 11.77 -2.87
N TYR A 46 2.42 10.92 -3.14
CA TYR A 46 1.39 10.57 -2.17
C TYR A 46 1.49 9.17 -1.64
N ASP A 47 1.89 8.24 -2.50
CA ASP A 47 1.94 6.85 -2.14
C ASP A 47 3.29 6.48 -1.50
N ASN A 48 3.31 5.25 -1.03
CA ASN A 48 4.42 4.67 -0.33
C ASN A 48 5.43 3.95 -1.24
N GLU A 49 5.27 3.88 -2.56
CA GLU A 49 6.11 3.01 -3.42
C GLU A 49 7.60 3.40 -3.36
N SER A 50 7.90 4.70 -3.36
CA SER A 50 9.29 5.18 -3.24
C SER A 50 9.90 4.90 -1.85
N LEU A 51 9.07 4.96 -0.79
CA LEU A 51 9.50 4.65 0.58
C LEU A 51 9.67 3.14 0.77
N GLU A 52 8.80 2.33 0.20
CA GLU A 52 8.89 0.87 0.13
C GLU A 52 10.21 0.47 -0.52
N HIS A 53 10.50 1.01 -1.70
CA HIS A 53 11.74 0.71 -2.42
C HIS A 53 13.00 1.05 -1.61
N LEU A 54 13.01 2.21 -0.94
CA LEU A 54 14.09 2.58 -0.03
C LEU A 54 14.16 1.63 1.19
N GLY A 55 13.00 1.34 1.77
CA GLY A 55 12.82 0.49 2.93
C GLY A 55 13.31 -0.94 2.73
N ASP A 56 12.98 -1.57 1.59
CA ASP A 56 13.46 -2.91 1.23
C ASP A 56 15.00 -2.98 1.28
N SER A 57 15.67 -2.00 0.68
CA SER A 57 17.13 -1.91 0.72
C SER A 57 17.68 -1.78 2.15
N VAL A 58 17.03 -0.96 2.98
CA VAL A 58 17.43 -0.74 4.38
C VAL A 58 17.19 -1.98 5.23
N VAL A 59 16.05 -2.67 5.07
CA VAL A 59 15.72 -3.92 5.77
C VAL A 59 16.73 -5.00 5.41
N ASN A 60 17.03 -5.17 4.12
CA ASN A 60 18.01 -6.15 3.64
C ASN A 60 19.41 -5.89 4.22
N LEU A 61 19.86 -4.62 4.22
CA LEU A 61 21.14 -4.23 4.79
C LEU A 61 21.21 -4.56 6.29
N CYS A 62 20.19 -4.15 7.06
CA CYS A 62 20.15 -4.37 8.51
C CYS A 62 20.09 -5.86 8.85
N ALA A 63 19.28 -6.64 8.12
CA ALA A 63 19.19 -8.08 8.32
C ALA A 63 20.51 -8.79 7.99
N THR A 64 21.17 -8.43 6.87
CA THR A 64 22.50 -8.97 6.52
C THR A 64 23.53 -8.65 7.61
N SER A 65 23.59 -7.40 8.06
CA SER A 65 24.54 -6.96 9.08
C SER A 65 24.30 -7.67 10.41
N LEU A 66 23.04 -7.84 10.82
CA LEU A 66 22.66 -8.55 12.03
C LEU A 66 23.07 -10.03 11.99
N ILE A 67 22.82 -10.72 10.88
CA ILE A 67 23.20 -12.13 10.70
C ILE A 67 24.73 -12.28 10.80
N GLN A 68 25.49 -11.40 10.15
CA GLN A 68 26.96 -11.42 10.22
C GLN A 68 27.48 -11.13 11.63
N SER A 69 26.83 -10.21 12.35
CA SER A 69 27.21 -9.89 13.73
C SER A 69 26.95 -11.04 14.71
N LEU A 70 25.81 -11.72 14.57
CA LEU A 70 25.42 -12.83 15.46
C LEU A 70 26.15 -14.14 15.10
N TYR A 71 26.46 -14.34 13.82
CA TYR A 71 27.07 -15.58 13.31
C TYR A 71 28.27 -15.27 12.39
N PRO A 72 29.38 -14.75 12.93
CA PRO A 72 30.51 -14.23 12.14
C PRO A 72 31.27 -15.30 11.33
N LEU A 73 31.10 -16.58 11.67
CA LEU A 73 31.75 -17.70 10.97
C LEU A 73 30.88 -18.31 9.87
N LEU A 74 29.69 -17.74 9.63
CA LEU A 74 28.76 -18.29 8.65
C LEU A 74 29.18 -17.94 7.22
N HIS A 75 29.21 -18.94 6.33
CA HIS A 75 29.45 -18.70 4.92
C HIS A 75 28.32 -17.88 4.26
N ALA A 76 28.66 -17.16 3.19
CA ALA A 76 27.73 -16.28 2.48
C ALA A 76 26.45 -17.00 1.98
N GLY A 77 26.55 -18.25 1.51
CA GLY A 77 25.41 -19.02 1.03
C GLY A 77 24.34 -19.26 2.12
N PRO A 78 24.68 -19.94 3.23
CA PRO A 78 23.78 -20.07 4.39
C PRO A 78 23.27 -18.73 4.92
N ALA A 79 24.12 -17.70 5.02
CA ALA A 79 23.71 -16.37 5.47
C ALA A 79 22.63 -15.75 4.55
N SER A 80 22.77 -15.88 3.23
CA SER A 80 21.78 -15.40 2.26
C SER A 80 20.44 -16.12 2.39
N ARG A 81 20.44 -17.44 2.64
CA ARG A 81 19.21 -18.19 2.91
C ARG A 81 18.54 -17.78 4.23
N MET A 82 19.32 -17.55 5.28
CA MET A 82 18.79 -17.01 6.52
C MET A 82 18.13 -15.66 6.30
N ARG A 83 18.80 -14.74 5.58
CA ARG A 83 18.22 -13.45 5.23
C ARG A 83 16.91 -13.60 4.47
N ALA A 84 16.86 -14.45 3.45
CA ALA A 84 15.66 -14.66 2.64
C ALA A 84 14.45 -15.13 3.48
N LEU A 85 14.67 -15.91 4.54
CA LEU A 85 13.62 -16.27 5.49
C LEU A 85 13.19 -15.09 6.37
N VAL A 86 14.17 -14.32 6.88
CA VAL A 86 13.93 -13.21 7.80
C VAL A 86 13.30 -11.99 7.11
N VAL A 87 13.57 -11.74 5.84
CA VAL A 87 13.00 -10.61 5.09
C VAL A 87 11.87 -11.03 4.16
N ALA A 88 11.37 -12.27 4.27
CA ALA A 88 10.26 -12.73 3.45
C ALA A 88 9.00 -11.89 3.69
N ASN A 89 8.24 -11.60 2.62
CA ASN A 89 6.99 -10.83 2.70
C ASN A 89 6.01 -11.37 3.75
N SER A 90 5.92 -12.69 3.87
CA SER A 90 5.06 -13.33 4.89
C SER A 90 5.47 -12.93 6.31
N HIS A 91 6.77 -12.84 6.61
CA HIS A 91 7.27 -12.42 7.91
C HIS A 91 7.10 -10.91 8.14
N LEU A 92 7.46 -10.08 7.16
CA LEU A 92 7.31 -8.62 7.27
C LEU A 92 5.84 -8.19 7.40
N ALA A 93 4.93 -8.88 6.70
CA ALA A 93 3.49 -8.66 6.84
C ALA A 93 3.00 -8.92 8.28
N HIS A 94 3.57 -9.90 8.99
CA HIS A 94 3.25 -10.15 10.38
C HIS A 94 3.67 -9.00 11.30
N PHE A 95 4.80 -8.32 11.04
CA PHE A 95 5.14 -7.10 11.78
C PHE A 95 4.13 -5.98 11.52
N THR A 96 3.71 -5.79 10.28
CA THR A 96 2.61 -4.85 9.94
C THR A 96 1.32 -5.16 10.69
N GLN A 97 1.01 -6.44 10.91
CA GLN A 97 -0.16 -6.86 11.67
C GLN A 97 0.00 -6.66 13.17
N TYR A 98 1.13 -7.10 13.71
CA TYR A 98 1.49 -6.97 15.12
C TYR A 98 1.44 -5.50 15.57
N TYR A 99 2.09 -4.61 14.82
CA TYR A 99 2.08 -3.17 15.08
C TYR A 99 0.81 -2.46 14.60
N LYS A 100 -0.17 -3.20 14.08
CA LYS A 100 -1.47 -2.65 13.64
C LYS A 100 -1.35 -1.56 12.58
N LEU A 101 -0.29 -1.57 11.78
CA LEU A 101 -0.02 -0.58 10.73
C LEU A 101 -1.08 -0.62 9.63
N HIS A 102 -1.54 -1.82 9.27
CA HIS A 102 -2.53 -2.07 8.22
C HIS A 102 -3.87 -1.34 8.45
N PHE A 103 -4.25 -1.03 9.71
CA PHE A 103 -5.48 -0.27 9.99
C PHE A 103 -5.39 1.19 9.55
N GLN A 104 -4.18 1.74 9.41
CA GLN A 104 -3.96 3.10 8.95
C GLN A 104 -3.83 3.19 7.43
N LEU A 105 -3.63 2.06 6.74
CA LEU A 105 -3.40 2.01 5.30
C LEU A 105 -4.64 2.47 4.51
N ARG A 106 -4.44 3.50 3.70
CA ARG A 106 -5.44 4.06 2.79
C ARG A 106 -5.21 3.51 1.39
N GLY A 107 -6.29 3.19 0.69
CA GLY A 107 -6.25 2.74 -0.68
C GLY A 107 -7.57 2.99 -1.38
N ASN A 108 -7.71 2.48 -2.60
CA ASN A 108 -8.98 2.56 -3.30
C ASN A 108 -10.07 1.81 -2.51
N THR A 109 -11.18 2.47 -2.19
CA THR A 109 -12.31 1.85 -1.46
C THR A 109 -12.81 0.57 -2.14
N SER A 110 -12.81 0.51 -3.48
CA SER A 110 -13.26 -0.69 -4.21
C SER A 110 -12.28 -1.86 -4.12
N GLN A 111 -11.05 -1.61 -3.67
CA GLN A 111 -9.99 -2.61 -3.49
C GLN A 111 -9.69 -2.87 -2.00
N GLN A 112 -10.45 -2.28 -1.08
CA GLN A 112 -10.14 -2.32 0.35
C GLN A 112 -10.01 -3.75 0.89
N LEU A 113 -10.93 -4.65 0.49
CA LEU A 113 -10.87 -6.07 0.88
C LEU A 113 -9.61 -6.76 0.33
N THR A 114 -9.26 -6.49 -0.94
CA THR A 114 -8.04 -7.03 -1.57
C THR A 114 -6.79 -6.51 -0.87
N ILE A 115 -6.75 -5.22 -0.53
CA ILE A 115 -5.64 -4.59 0.17
C ILE A 115 -5.45 -5.21 1.55
N GLN A 116 -6.53 -5.36 2.31
CA GLN A 116 -6.48 -5.91 3.67
C GLN A 116 -6.10 -7.40 3.72
N ALA A 117 -6.43 -8.16 2.68
CA ALA A 117 -6.08 -9.59 2.59
C ALA A 117 -4.68 -9.83 1.98
N SER A 118 -4.00 -8.78 1.49
CA SER A 118 -2.78 -8.91 0.70
C SER A 118 -1.53 -8.92 1.56
N VAL A 119 -0.92 -10.10 1.70
CA VAL A 119 0.38 -10.28 2.35
C VAL A 119 1.47 -9.41 1.71
N PRO A 120 1.63 -9.35 0.36
CA PRO A 120 2.59 -8.44 -0.26
C PRO A 120 2.36 -6.98 0.13
N ILE A 121 1.12 -6.48 0.12
CA ILE A 121 0.85 -5.08 0.47
C ILE A 121 1.20 -4.79 1.94
N HIS A 122 0.97 -5.74 2.85
CA HIS A 122 1.36 -5.58 4.25
C HIS A 122 2.87 -5.61 4.46
N ALA A 123 3.62 -6.42 3.70
CA ALA A 123 5.07 -6.41 3.70
C ALA A 123 5.62 -5.06 3.21
N ASN A 124 5.12 -4.62 2.06
CA ASN A 124 5.45 -3.34 1.46
C ASN A 124 5.16 -2.16 2.40
N LEU A 125 4.07 -2.21 3.16
CA LEU A 125 3.75 -1.19 4.18
C LEU A 125 4.80 -1.17 5.30
N PHE A 126 5.28 -2.33 5.73
CA PHE A 126 6.34 -2.40 6.73
C PHE A 126 7.65 -1.78 6.20
N GLU A 127 8.03 -2.12 4.98
CA GLU A 127 9.20 -1.57 4.30
C GLU A 127 9.06 -0.06 4.13
N ALA A 128 7.92 0.43 3.66
CA ALA A 128 7.66 1.86 3.55
C ALA A 128 7.80 2.60 4.88
N TYR A 129 7.31 2.01 5.97
CA TYR A 129 7.49 2.56 7.32
C TYR A 129 8.99 2.62 7.69
N VAL A 130 9.76 1.57 7.41
CA VAL A 130 11.22 1.55 7.63
C VAL A 130 11.93 2.59 6.76
N GLY A 131 11.56 2.72 5.49
CA GLY A 131 12.11 3.71 4.57
C GLY A 131 11.87 5.14 5.04
N ALA A 132 10.67 5.44 5.54
CA ALA A 132 10.37 6.73 6.15
C ALA A 132 11.16 6.98 7.43
N LEU A 133 11.26 5.98 8.32
CA LEU A 133 12.06 6.11 9.54
C LEU A 133 13.54 6.36 9.22
N PHE A 134 14.08 5.69 8.20
CA PHE A 134 15.43 5.92 7.71
C PHE A 134 15.60 7.33 7.15
N GLN A 135 14.63 7.79 6.34
CA GLN A 135 14.68 9.13 5.75
C GLN A 135 14.65 10.24 6.83
N GLU A 136 13.87 10.07 7.89
CA GLU A 136 13.74 11.07 8.96
C GLU A 136 14.86 10.99 10.01
N GLN A 137 15.26 9.78 10.41
CA GLN A 137 16.08 9.57 11.63
C GLN A 137 17.40 8.85 11.36
N GLY A 138 17.65 8.42 10.12
CA GLY A 138 18.90 7.80 9.69
C GLY A 138 19.09 6.35 10.14
N LEU A 139 20.19 5.75 9.66
CA LEU A 139 20.43 4.31 9.79
C LEU A 139 20.61 3.84 11.24
N ASN A 140 21.17 4.67 12.13
CA ASN A 140 21.48 4.25 13.50
C ASN A 140 20.22 3.91 14.30
N ILE A 141 19.16 4.71 14.15
CA ILE A 141 17.87 4.45 14.82
C ILE A 141 17.21 3.22 14.22
N VAL A 142 17.20 3.12 12.89
CA VAL A 142 16.57 2.01 12.17
C VAL A 142 17.25 0.68 12.48
N SER A 143 18.59 0.63 12.47
CA SER A 143 19.33 -0.61 12.76
C SER A 143 19.16 -1.05 14.22
N GLY A 144 19.09 -0.11 15.17
CA GLY A 144 18.78 -0.38 16.57
C GLY A 144 17.37 -0.96 16.78
N PHE A 145 16.37 -0.43 16.06
CA PHE A 145 15.01 -0.97 16.09
C PHE A 145 14.92 -2.34 15.41
N LEU A 146 15.43 -2.47 14.17
CA LEU A 146 15.37 -3.70 13.40
C LEU A 146 16.14 -4.84 14.06
N SER A 147 17.29 -4.57 14.69
CA SER A 147 18.04 -5.59 15.42
C SER A 147 17.24 -6.19 16.57
N GLN A 148 16.48 -5.37 17.32
CA GLN A 148 15.66 -5.87 18.41
C GLN A 148 14.52 -6.79 17.92
N ILE A 149 13.81 -6.39 16.86
CA ILE A 149 12.66 -7.17 16.36
C ILE A 149 13.08 -8.39 15.53
N LEU A 150 14.22 -8.35 14.83
CA LEU A 150 14.64 -9.42 13.93
C LEU A 150 15.53 -10.48 14.61
N THR A 151 16.19 -10.16 15.73
CA THR A 151 17.06 -11.11 16.45
C THR A 151 16.38 -12.46 16.73
N PRO A 152 15.14 -12.53 17.27
CA PRO A 152 14.46 -13.81 17.49
C PRO A 152 14.33 -14.63 16.19
N SER A 153 13.89 -13.99 15.11
CA SER A 153 13.73 -14.64 13.80
C SER A 153 15.07 -15.07 13.20
N VAL A 154 16.15 -14.32 13.43
CA VAL A 154 17.50 -14.68 12.99
C VAL A 154 18.01 -15.94 13.68
N HIS A 155 17.73 -16.12 14.98
CA HIS A 155 18.06 -17.36 15.70
C HIS A 155 17.30 -18.56 15.15
N LEU A 156 15.99 -18.42 14.93
CA LEU A 156 15.17 -19.50 14.34
C LEU A 156 15.62 -19.83 12.90
N ALA A 157 15.92 -18.81 12.09
CA ALA A 157 16.44 -19.00 10.73
C ALA A 157 17.79 -19.74 10.75
N TYR A 158 18.65 -19.48 11.72
CA TYR A 158 19.92 -20.19 11.86
C TYR A 158 19.70 -21.68 12.09
N GLU A 159 18.81 -22.07 13.00
CA GLU A 159 18.48 -23.47 13.26
C GLU A 159 17.91 -24.14 12.00
N MET A 160 16.92 -23.51 11.36
CA MET A 160 16.31 -24.01 10.13
C MET A 160 17.34 -24.24 9.03
N VAL A 161 18.23 -23.28 8.80
CA VAL A 161 19.24 -23.40 7.74
C VAL A 161 20.29 -24.43 8.12
N ARG A 162 20.77 -24.45 9.37
CA ARG A 162 21.80 -25.38 9.86
C ARG A 162 21.37 -26.85 9.75
N ALA A 163 20.10 -27.16 9.95
CA ALA A 163 19.56 -28.52 9.78
C ALA A 163 19.76 -29.09 8.37
N ASN A 164 19.92 -28.23 7.36
CA ASN A 164 20.22 -28.66 5.98
C ASN A 164 21.71 -28.90 5.73
N TYR A 165 22.58 -28.62 6.70
CA TYR A 165 24.04 -28.64 6.56
C TYR A 165 24.74 -29.59 7.53
N VAL A 166 24.14 -29.85 8.69
CA VAL A 166 24.75 -30.62 9.76
C VAL A 166 23.92 -31.87 10.01
N GLU A 167 24.47 -33.02 9.63
CA GLU A 167 23.83 -34.31 9.86
C GLU A 167 23.60 -34.54 11.37
N GLY A 168 22.42 -35.04 11.72
CA GLY A 168 22.01 -35.25 13.12
C GLY A 168 21.61 -33.98 13.88
N PHE A 169 21.71 -32.79 13.28
CA PHE A 169 21.12 -31.59 13.89
C PHE A 169 19.62 -31.50 13.59
N VAL A 170 18.83 -31.32 14.63
CA VAL A 170 17.38 -31.13 14.54
C VAL A 170 17.07 -29.73 15.05
N ALA A 171 16.41 -28.92 14.21
CA ALA A 171 15.95 -27.59 14.61
C ALA A 171 14.86 -27.70 15.69
N SER A 172 14.74 -26.69 16.55
CA SER A 172 13.68 -26.64 17.55
C SER A 172 12.28 -26.65 16.90
N VAL A 173 11.26 -27.07 17.66
CA VAL A 173 9.88 -27.10 17.17
C VAL A 173 9.39 -25.68 16.82
N GLU A 174 9.94 -24.70 17.54
CA GLU A 174 9.70 -23.27 17.40
C GLU A 174 10.37 -22.66 16.16
N ALA A 175 11.35 -23.35 15.55
CA ALA A 175 12.08 -22.90 14.37
C ALA A 175 11.22 -23.00 13.08
N GLN A 176 10.16 -22.21 13.05
CA GLN A 176 9.23 -22.10 11.94
C GLN A 176 8.99 -20.63 11.62
N LEU A 177 9.60 -20.15 10.52
CA LEU A 177 9.30 -18.85 9.91
C LEU A 177 8.28 -18.96 8.77
N VAL A 178 7.43 -19.98 8.80
CA VAL A 178 6.33 -20.14 7.86
C VAL A 178 5.09 -19.51 8.47
N PHE A 179 4.69 -18.39 7.89
CA PHE A 179 3.55 -17.60 8.33
C PHE A 179 2.36 -17.88 7.42
N SER A 180 1.28 -18.43 7.97
CA SER A 180 0.03 -18.65 7.23
C SER A 180 -0.66 -17.32 6.96
N SER A 181 -1.22 -17.14 5.77
CA SER A 181 -2.05 -15.98 5.43
C SER A 181 -3.22 -15.87 6.43
N THR A 182 -3.26 -14.79 7.20
CA THR A 182 -4.38 -14.51 8.11
C THR A 182 -5.64 -14.19 7.30
N ASN A 183 -6.68 -15.00 7.44
CA ASN A 183 -8.03 -14.64 6.99
C ASN A 183 -8.56 -13.50 7.86
N VAL A 184 -8.90 -12.36 7.24
CA VAL A 184 -9.54 -11.23 7.91
C VAL A 184 -10.99 -11.60 8.20
N LEU A 185 -11.28 -12.05 9.44
CA LEU A 185 -12.64 -12.21 9.93
C LEU A 185 -13.19 -10.84 10.37
N GLY A 186 -14.20 -10.34 9.64
CA GLY A 186 -15.13 -9.31 10.13
C GLY A 186 -14.91 -7.89 9.60
N ALA A 187 -15.69 -7.50 8.59
CA ALA A 187 -15.77 -6.13 8.06
C ALA A 187 -16.40 -5.11 9.05
N ALA A 188 -16.94 -5.56 10.18
CA ALA A 188 -17.81 -4.76 11.05
C ALA A 188 -17.09 -3.88 12.09
N SER A 189 -15.77 -4.02 12.26
CA SER A 189 -15.00 -3.30 13.29
C SER A 189 -13.95 -2.34 12.74
N LEU A 190 -14.05 -1.98 11.46
CA LEU A 190 -13.06 -1.11 10.82
C LEU A 190 -13.20 0.35 11.32
N PRO A 191 -12.10 0.99 11.75
CA PRO A 191 -12.10 2.42 11.99
C PRO A 191 -12.33 3.18 10.67
N PRO A 192 -12.97 4.36 10.70
CA PRO A 192 -13.17 5.18 9.51
C PRO A 192 -11.81 5.55 8.89
N ALA A 193 -11.75 5.56 7.55
CA ALA A 193 -10.54 5.96 6.83
C ALA A 193 -10.05 7.35 7.32
N PRO A 194 -8.75 7.51 7.59
CA PRO A 194 -8.22 8.77 8.10
C PRO A 194 -8.49 9.93 7.13
N LEU A 195 -8.90 11.08 7.68
CA LEU A 195 -9.12 12.31 6.92
C LEU A 195 -7.81 12.76 6.26
N ILE A 196 -7.87 13.18 5.00
CA ILE A 196 -6.73 13.84 4.35
C ILE A 196 -6.57 15.22 4.98
N ALA A 197 -5.36 15.55 5.44
CA ALA A 197 -5.05 16.85 6.04
C ALA A 197 -4.88 17.97 5.00
N HIS A 198 -4.74 17.62 3.71
CA HIS A 198 -4.44 18.54 2.62
C HIS A 198 -5.30 18.28 1.38
N PRO A 199 -5.66 19.31 0.58
CA PRO A 199 -6.32 19.11 -0.70
C PRO A 199 -5.39 18.34 -1.65
N LEU A 200 -5.88 17.26 -2.27
CA LEU A 200 -5.20 16.64 -3.41
C LEU A 200 -5.01 17.72 -4.49
N PRO A 201 -3.81 17.99 -5.03
CA PRO A 201 -3.60 18.84 -6.16
C PRO A 201 -4.26 18.18 -7.34
N TYR A 202 -5.33 18.86 -7.66
CA TYR A 202 -5.94 18.99 -8.94
C TYR A 202 -4.92 18.94 -10.09
N THR A 203 -5.03 17.93 -10.93
CA THR A 203 -4.70 18.08 -12.35
C THR A 203 -6.01 18.05 -13.13
N ALA A 204 -6.18 18.98 -14.07
CA ALA A 204 -7.45 19.28 -14.74
C ALA A 204 -8.06 18.11 -15.54
N GLU A 205 -7.36 16.99 -15.69
CA GLU A 205 -7.70 15.91 -16.64
C GLU A 205 -7.73 14.50 -16.04
N SER A 206 -7.24 14.28 -14.81
CA SER A 206 -7.12 12.95 -14.21
C SER A 206 -7.39 12.95 -12.70
N GLY A 207 -7.48 11.76 -12.06
CA GLY A 207 -7.66 11.65 -10.60
C GLY A 207 -9.06 11.94 -10.03
N CYS A 208 -10.00 12.46 -10.83
CA CYS A 208 -11.37 12.81 -10.39
C CYS A 208 -12.13 11.63 -9.76
N THR A 209 -11.88 10.40 -10.23
CA THR A 209 -12.49 9.19 -9.65
C THR A 209 -12.08 8.98 -8.19
N GLY A 210 -10.80 9.20 -7.88
CA GLY A 210 -10.27 9.06 -6.51
C GLY A 210 -10.84 10.12 -5.58
N LEU A 211 -10.85 11.38 -6.03
CA LEU A 211 -11.39 12.51 -5.27
C LEU A 211 -12.88 12.33 -4.95
N LEU A 212 -13.68 11.85 -5.91
CA LEU A 212 -15.11 11.59 -5.68
C LEU A 212 -15.32 10.42 -4.71
N ASN A 213 -14.60 9.31 -4.87
CA ASN A 213 -14.67 8.18 -3.94
C ASN A 213 -14.32 8.61 -2.50
N GLN A 214 -13.29 9.46 -2.36
CA GLN A 214 -12.86 10.00 -1.07
C GLN A 214 -13.94 10.90 -0.45
N TYR A 215 -14.52 11.83 -1.22
CA TYR A 215 -15.58 12.70 -0.74
C TYR A 215 -16.76 11.89 -0.17
N PHE A 216 -17.16 10.83 -0.85
CA PHE A 216 -18.22 9.94 -0.38
C PHE A 216 -17.82 9.15 0.88
N ALA A 217 -16.58 8.68 0.95
CA ALA A 217 -16.04 8.01 2.13
C ALA A 217 -16.04 8.93 3.36
N GLN A 218 -15.62 10.20 3.22
CA GLN A 218 -15.63 11.20 4.31
C GLN A 218 -17.03 11.46 4.86
N GLN A 219 -18.05 11.42 4.00
CA GLN A 219 -19.44 11.63 4.37
C GLN A 219 -20.14 10.35 4.86
N ARG A 220 -19.42 9.22 4.94
CA ARG A 220 -19.98 7.87 5.21
C ARG A 220 -21.14 7.52 4.28
N LYS A 221 -21.02 7.91 3.01
CA LYS A 221 -22.00 7.64 1.97
C LYS A 221 -21.44 6.64 0.96
N ASN A 222 -22.32 5.87 0.33
CA ASN A 222 -21.94 4.85 -0.64
C ASN A 222 -22.07 5.41 -2.06
N LEU A 223 -20.99 5.27 -2.83
CA LEU A 223 -20.92 5.61 -4.24
C LEU A 223 -20.74 4.33 -5.06
N ASP A 224 -21.68 4.08 -5.96
CA ASP A 224 -21.64 2.98 -6.91
C ASP A 224 -21.29 3.48 -8.32
N TRP A 225 -20.72 2.57 -9.10
CA TRP A 225 -20.37 2.79 -10.49
C TRP A 225 -21.11 1.76 -11.35
N GLU A 226 -22.07 2.21 -12.14
CA GLU A 226 -22.79 1.37 -13.09
C GLU A 226 -22.14 1.51 -14.47
N PHE A 227 -21.89 0.37 -15.12
CA PHE A 227 -21.25 0.32 -16.44
C PHE A 227 -22.21 -0.32 -17.43
N SER A 228 -22.53 0.41 -18.50
CA SER A 228 -23.27 -0.19 -19.62
C SER A 228 -22.31 -1.00 -20.49
N PRO A 229 -22.80 -2.04 -21.21
CA PRO A 229 -22.04 -2.69 -22.28
C PRO A 229 -21.54 -1.64 -23.28
N PRO A 230 -20.38 -1.85 -23.94
CA PRO A 230 -19.87 -0.87 -24.88
C PRO A 230 -20.82 -0.80 -26.08
N GLY A 231 -21.37 0.39 -26.36
CA GLY A 231 -21.99 0.70 -27.64
C GLY A 231 -20.94 0.88 -28.73
N GLY A 232 -21.36 1.09 -29.98
CA GLY A 232 -20.44 1.31 -31.10
C GLY A 232 -19.92 0.03 -31.76
N THR A 233 -18.80 0.13 -32.48
CA THR A 233 -18.20 -1.01 -33.20
C THR A 233 -17.11 -1.69 -32.34
N SER A 234 -16.76 -2.93 -32.67
CA SER A 234 -15.64 -3.63 -32.01
C SER A 234 -14.30 -2.87 -32.13
N SER A 235 -14.14 -2.02 -33.14
CA SER A 235 -12.95 -1.18 -33.35
C SER A 235 -13.01 0.19 -32.67
N ALA A 236 -14.19 0.65 -32.25
CA ALA A 236 -14.41 1.93 -31.57
C ALA A 236 -15.51 1.79 -30.50
N PRO A 237 -15.22 1.08 -29.39
CA PRO A 237 -16.19 0.86 -28.33
C PRO A 237 -16.49 2.16 -27.57
N ILE A 238 -17.75 2.39 -27.23
CA ILE A 238 -18.22 3.53 -26.44
C ILE A 238 -18.76 3.00 -25.12
N TRP A 239 -18.03 3.25 -24.04
CA TRP A 239 -18.43 2.88 -22.69
C TRP A 239 -19.26 3.99 -22.07
N GLU A 240 -20.42 3.66 -21.52
CA GLU A 240 -21.18 4.56 -20.66
C GLU A 240 -20.98 4.17 -19.19
N VAL A 241 -20.71 5.17 -18.34
CA VAL A 241 -20.51 4.99 -16.91
C VAL A 241 -21.36 5.98 -16.13
N ARG A 242 -22.05 5.49 -15.10
CA ARG A 242 -22.91 6.28 -14.21
C ARG A 242 -22.33 6.27 -12.79
N ALA A 243 -22.21 7.44 -12.18
CA ALA A 243 -21.85 7.63 -10.77
C ALA A 243 -23.14 7.77 -9.95
N VAL A 244 -23.39 6.87 -8.99
CA VAL A 244 -24.66 6.78 -8.26
C VAL A 244 -24.43 6.82 -6.74
N GLU A 245 -25.00 7.80 -6.06
CA GLU A 245 -25.07 7.86 -4.59
C GLU A 245 -26.21 6.96 -4.10
N ARG A 246 -25.96 6.01 -3.18
CA ARG A 246 -27.06 5.22 -2.59
C ARG A 246 -27.92 6.08 -1.65
N PRO A 247 -29.26 5.93 -1.68
CA PRO A 247 -30.02 4.93 -2.45
C PRO A 247 -30.52 5.50 -3.80
N GLY A 248 -29.71 5.38 -4.86
CA GLY A 248 -30.15 5.57 -6.25
C GLY A 248 -30.09 6.98 -6.83
N ARG A 249 -29.50 7.97 -6.14
CA ARG A 249 -29.33 9.32 -6.70
C ARG A 249 -28.21 9.31 -7.75
N LEU A 250 -28.58 9.47 -9.02
CA LEU A 250 -27.61 9.67 -10.10
C LEU A 250 -26.89 11.01 -9.90
N LEU A 251 -25.57 10.96 -9.76
CA LEU A 251 -24.72 12.14 -9.65
C LEU A 251 -24.26 12.62 -11.02
N ALA A 252 -23.87 11.71 -11.91
CA ALA A 252 -23.45 12.05 -13.26
C ALA A 252 -23.37 10.81 -14.15
N THR A 253 -23.41 11.04 -15.46
CA THR A 253 -23.16 10.05 -16.50
C THR A 253 -22.12 10.58 -17.47
N ALA A 254 -21.27 9.70 -18.00
CA ALA A 254 -20.36 10.04 -19.09
C ALA A 254 -20.10 8.86 -20.01
N THR A 255 -19.74 9.16 -21.26
CA THR A 255 -19.34 8.20 -22.28
C THR A 255 -17.90 8.44 -22.71
N ALA A 256 -17.15 7.37 -23.03
CA ALA A 256 -15.82 7.48 -23.62
C ALA A 256 -15.36 6.19 -24.30
N GLY A 257 -14.27 6.28 -25.08
CA GLY A 257 -13.65 5.13 -25.77
C GLY A 257 -13.16 4.00 -24.85
N THR A 258 -12.96 4.27 -23.54
CA THR A 258 -12.57 3.25 -22.57
C THR A 258 -13.37 3.38 -21.26
N LYS A 259 -13.59 2.26 -20.56
CA LYS A 259 -14.21 2.25 -19.22
C LYS A 259 -13.52 3.22 -18.26
N LYS A 260 -12.19 3.27 -18.28
CA LYS A 260 -11.37 4.08 -17.36
C LYS A 260 -11.60 5.57 -17.62
N THR A 261 -11.59 5.99 -18.89
CA THR A 261 -11.83 7.38 -19.29
C THR A 261 -13.28 7.79 -18.99
N ALA A 262 -14.26 6.96 -19.36
CA ALA A 262 -15.68 7.25 -19.11
C ALA A 262 -15.96 7.43 -17.61
N LYS A 263 -15.39 6.55 -16.78
CA LYS A 263 -15.48 6.65 -15.32
C LYS A 263 -14.88 7.95 -14.78
N ASN A 264 -13.71 8.36 -15.26
CA ASN A 264 -13.06 9.58 -14.80
C ASN A 264 -13.84 10.85 -15.20
N ILE A 265 -14.42 10.88 -16.41
CA ILE A 265 -15.28 11.99 -16.86
C ILE A 265 -16.57 12.04 -16.02
N ALA A 266 -17.21 10.89 -15.78
CA ALA A 266 -18.39 10.81 -14.91
C ALA A 266 -18.06 11.32 -13.50
N ALA A 267 -16.88 10.95 -12.96
CA ALA A 267 -16.44 11.44 -11.67
C ALA A 267 -16.28 12.98 -11.62
N ARG A 268 -15.68 13.57 -12.65
CA ARG A 268 -15.51 15.02 -12.76
C ARG A 268 -16.86 15.73 -12.80
N ARG A 269 -17.79 15.26 -13.63
CA ARG A 269 -19.15 15.83 -13.73
C ARG A 269 -19.87 15.77 -12.38
N ALA A 270 -19.77 14.65 -11.65
CA ALA A 270 -20.36 14.51 -10.33
C ALA A 270 -19.72 15.48 -9.31
N LEU A 271 -18.40 15.66 -9.32
CA LEU A 271 -17.70 16.62 -8.45
C LEU A 271 -18.13 18.07 -8.72
N ILE A 272 -18.34 18.45 -9.98
CA ILE A 272 -18.88 19.78 -10.35
C ILE A 272 -20.32 19.93 -9.85
N GLN A 273 -21.16 18.91 -10.06
CA GLN A 273 -22.55 18.91 -9.57
C GLN A 273 -22.65 18.99 -8.04
N LEU A 274 -21.65 18.48 -7.32
CA LEU A 274 -21.55 18.56 -5.87
C LEU A 274 -20.91 19.89 -5.38
N GLY A 275 -20.51 20.79 -6.28
CA GLY A 275 -19.86 22.06 -5.95
C GLY A 275 -18.42 21.90 -5.44
N ILE A 276 -17.81 20.73 -5.62
CA ILE A 276 -16.45 20.41 -5.17
C ILE A 276 -15.42 20.88 -6.21
N LEU A 277 -15.78 20.82 -7.49
CA LEU A 277 -14.98 21.36 -8.59
C LEU A 277 -15.70 22.53 -9.27
N GLN A 278 -14.94 23.53 -9.69
CA GLN A 278 -15.43 24.59 -10.56
C GLN A 278 -15.41 24.15 -12.02
N ASP A 279 -16.36 24.62 -12.80
CA ASP A 279 -16.38 24.38 -14.24
C ASP A 279 -15.28 25.23 -14.91
N SER A 280 -14.44 24.62 -15.74
CA SER A 280 -13.33 25.31 -16.39
C SER A 280 -13.71 25.64 -17.83
N PRO A 281 -13.55 26.89 -18.31
CA PRO A 281 -13.98 27.32 -19.64
C PRO A 281 -13.06 26.89 -20.79
N ILE A 282 -12.05 26.05 -20.56
CA ILE A 282 -11.10 25.62 -21.61
C ILE A 282 -11.71 24.43 -22.37
N PRO A 283 -11.95 24.53 -23.69
CA PRO A 283 -12.55 23.47 -24.47
C PRO A 283 -11.62 22.24 -24.50
N HIS A 284 -12.19 21.09 -24.18
CA HIS A 284 -11.48 19.81 -24.11
C HIS A 284 -11.11 19.31 -25.50
N THR A 285 -9.82 19.01 -25.71
CA THR A 285 -9.31 18.21 -26.83
C THR A 285 -9.51 16.70 -26.59
N GLY A 286 -10.64 16.33 -25.99
CA GLY A 286 -11.17 14.97 -26.03
C GLY A 286 -12.35 15.00 -26.96
N THR A 287 -12.30 14.27 -28.07
CA THR A 287 -13.38 14.14 -29.04
C THR A 287 -14.68 13.72 -28.35
N GLU A 288 -15.49 14.69 -27.96
CA GLU A 288 -16.92 14.50 -27.71
C GLU A 288 -17.53 14.22 -29.09
N ILE A 289 -17.80 12.95 -29.36
CA ILE A 289 -18.64 12.58 -30.50
C ILE A 289 -20.07 12.90 -30.07
N ALA A 290 -20.61 13.98 -30.64
CA ALA A 290 -22.02 14.36 -30.56
C ALA A 290 -22.92 13.29 -31.19
#